data_AF-A0A1I6WMG0-F1
#
_entry.id   AF-A0A1I6WMG0-F1
#
_cell.length_a   1.000
_cell.length_b   1.000
_cell.length_c   1.000
_cell.angle_alpha   90.00
_cell.angle_beta   90.00
_cell.angle_gamma   90.00
#
_symmetry.space_group_name_H-M   'P 1'
#
loop_
_entity.id
_entity.type
_entity.pdbx_description
1 polymer ?
#
loop_
_entity_poly.entity_id
_entity_poly.type
_entity_poly.pdbx_seq_one_letter_code
_entity_poly.pdbx_strand_id
1 'polypeptide(L)'
;MHYQFCQQVKIVDMDDEIISEVLFEHGEFETAALSIGSSVLIHQLGLREFSVVYDRREGKIARYKVADIEIDLITQPVVTRVYLEPVKLIVGQHDIGEMA
;
A
#
# COMPACT_ATOMS: atom_id res chain seq x y z
N MET A 1 6.88 -17.81 -8.36
CA MET A 1 7.63 -17.27 -7.20
C MET A 1 6.61 -16.68 -6.24
N HIS A 2 6.83 -16.82 -4.94
CA HIS A 2 5.91 -16.35 -3.90
C HIS A 2 6.39 -15.02 -3.33
N TYR A 3 5.55 -13.98 -3.38
CA TYR A 3 5.91 -12.63 -2.95
C TYR A 3 4.86 -12.03 -2.03
N GLN A 4 5.30 -11.33 -0.98
CA GLN A 4 4.45 -10.47 -0.17
C GLN A 4 4.53 -9.04 -0.75
N PHE A 5 3.40 -8.48 -1.20
CA PHE A 5 3.37 -7.13 -1.75
C PHE A 5 3.02 -6.12 -0.67
N CYS A 6 3.83 -5.07 -0.55
CA CYS A 6 3.67 -4.04 0.46
C CYS A 6 3.75 -2.65 -0.18
N GLN A 7 3.10 -1.67 0.43
CA GLN A 7 3.15 -0.28 0.00
C GLN A 7 3.23 0.64 1.22
N GLN A 8 4.20 1.54 1.23
CA GLN A 8 4.28 2.57 2.26
C GLN A 8 3.17 3.61 2.02
N VAL A 9 2.35 3.85 3.03
CA VAL A 9 1.21 4.78 2.96
C VAL A 9 1.41 5.88 3.99
N LYS A 10 1.51 7.12 3.50
CA LYS A 10 1.52 8.31 4.33
C LYS A 10 0.11 8.86 4.45
N ILE A 11 -0.39 8.97 5.66
CA ILE A 11 -1.68 9.57 5.98
C ILE A 11 -1.42 10.99 6.47
N VAL A 12 -1.97 11.97 5.75
CA VAL A 12 -1.81 13.39 6.06
C VAL A 12 -3.16 14.05 6.28
N ASP A 13 -3.17 15.20 6.94
CA ASP A 13 -4.33 16.09 6.96
C ASP A 13 -4.40 17.00 5.71
N MET A 14 -5.32 17.95 5.73
CA MET A 14 -5.52 18.91 4.63
C MET A 14 -4.38 19.92 4.47
N ASP A 15 -3.55 20.10 5.51
CA ASP A 15 -2.40 21.00 5.53
C ASP A 15 -1.07 20.27 5.24
N ASP A 16 -1.14 19.00 4.82
CA ASP A 16 -0.01 18.09 4.55
C ASP A 16 0.79 17.71 5.80
N GLU A 17 0.23 17.89 7.00
CA GLU A 17 0.83 17.42 8.25
C GLU A 17 0.66 15.90 8.36
N ILE A 18 1.76 15.21 8.69
CA ILE A 18 1.76 13.74 8.81
C ILE A 18 1.01 13.35 10.08
N ILE A 19 -0.12 12.67 9.90
CA ILE A 19 -0.86 12.04 10.99
C ILE A 19 -0.24 10.68 11.33
N SER A 20 0.05 9.89 10.29
CA SER A 20 0.58 8.53 10.46
C SER A 20 1.28 8.02 9.20
N GLU A 21 2.16 7.06 9.38
CA GLU A 21 2.77 6.29 8.30
C GLU A 21 2.58 4.80 8.58
N VAL A 22 2.03 4.07 7.61
CA VAL A 22 1.75 2.64 7.76
C VAL A 22 2.29 1.86 6.57
N LEU A 23 2.76 0.64 6.83
CA LEU A 23 3.07 -0.32 5.79
C LEU A 23 1.80 -1.12 5.48
N PHE A 24 1.18 -0.86 4.33
CA PHE A 24 0.00 -1.61 3.91
C PHE A 24 0.42 -2.90 3.18
N GLU A 25 -0.02 -4.03 3.70
CA GLU A 25 0.21 -5.34 3.08
C GLU A 25 -0.93 -5.65 2.10
N HIS A 26 -0.61 -5.71 0.80
CA HIS A 26 -1.58 -6.07 -0.23
C HIS A 26 -1.94 -7.56 -0.18
N GLY A 27 -1.06 -8.38 0.41
CA GLY A 27 -1.17 -9.82 0.53
C GLY A 27 -0.04 -10.54 -0.20
N GLU A 28 -0.15 -11.86 -0.22
CA GLU A 28 0.80 -12.75 -0.87
C GLU A 28 0.28 -13.22 -2.23
N PHE A 29 1.15 -13.23 -3.24
CA PHE A 29 0.81 -13.63 -4.60
C PHE A 29 1.89 -14.52 -5.21
N GLU A 30 1.46 -15.54 -5.93
CA GLU A 30 2.32 -16.33 -6.78
C GLU A 30 2.34 -15.75 -8.21
N THR A 31 3.52 -15.35 -8.69
CA THR A 31 3.66 -14.77 -10.03
C THR A 31 5.05 -15.03 -10.65
N ALA A 32 5.26 -14.54 -11.86
CA ALA A 32 6.53 -14.55 -12.57
C ALA A 32 7.62 -13.78 -11.82
N ALA A 33 8.89 -13.97 -12.21
CA ALA A 33 9.99 -13.22 -11.62
C ALA A 33 9.80 -11.71 -11.85
N LEU A 34 9.91 -10.94 -10.77
CA LEU A 34 9.78 -9.48 -10.79
C LEU A 34 11.15 -8.81 -10.86
N SER A 35 11.16 -7.59 -11.37
CA SER A 35 12.31 -6.71 -11.38
C SER A 35 11.91 -5.32 -10.93
N ILE A 36 12.83 -4.59 -10.29
CA ILE A 36 12.66 -3.17 -10.02
C ILE A 36 12.35 -2.44 -11.34
N GLY A 37 11.38 -1.52 -11.31
CA GLY A 37 10.88 -0.81 -12.49
C GLY A 37 9.73 -1.51 -13.23
N SER A 38 9.44 -2.78 -12.94
CA SER A 38 8.18 -3.42 -13.35
C SER A 38 6.99 -2.73 -12.70
N SER A 39 5.79 -2.98 -13.20
CA SER A 39 4.57 -2.42 -12.62
C SER A 39 3.52 -3.49 -12.39
N VAL A 40 2.71 -3.30 -11.36
CA VAL A 40 1.55 -4.13 -11.04
C VAL A 40 0.27 -3.31 -11.13
N LEU A 41 -0.85 -3.98 -11.37
CA LEU A 41 -2.20 -3.41 -11.31
C LEU A 41 -2.90 -3.93 -10.08
N ILE A 42 -3.34 -3.01 -9.21
CA ILE A 42 -4.08 -3.33 -7.99
C ILE A 42 -5.17 -2.29 -7.74
N HIS A 43 -6.10 -2.59 -6.83
CA HIS A 43 -7.05 -1.58 -6.37
C HIS A 43 -6.33 -0.40 -5.71
N GLN A 44 -6.83 0.82 -5.95
CA GLN A 44 -6.35 2.01 -5.26
C GLN A 44 -6.55 1.84 -3.75
N LEU A 45 -5.65 2.43 -2.97
CA LEU A 45 -5.83 2.56 -1.54
C LEU A 45 -6.64 3.82 -1.24
N GLY A 46 -7.46 3.74 -0.21
CA GLY A 46 -8.23 4.84 0.35
C GLY A 46 -8.26 4.74 1.86
N LEU A 47 -8.96 5.67 2.49
CA LEU A 47 -9.17 5.67 3.92
C LEU A 47 -10.59 5.24 4.25
N ARG A 48 -10.71 4.49 5.33
CA ARG A 48 -11.95 4.32 6.08
C ARG A 48 -11.61 4.62 7.51
N GLU A 49 -12.14 5.72 8.02
CA GLU A 49 -11.66 6.29 9.26
C GLU A 49 -10.16 6.61 9.16
N PHE A 50 -9.34 6.12 10.10
CA PHE A 50 -7.88 6.21 10.05
C PHE A 50 -7.22 4.93 9.51
N SER A 51 -8.01 4.00 8.99
CA SER A 51 -7.52 2.73 8.45
C SER A 51 -7.38 2.79 6.94
N VAL A 52 -6.23 2.33 6.44
CA VAL A 52 -6.00 2.18 5.00
C VAL A 52 -6.79 0.95 4.51
N VAL A 53 -7.57 1.13 3.46
CA VAL A 53 -8.40 0.09 2.85
C VAL A 53 -8.29 0.14 1.33
N TYR A 54 -8.73 -0.91 0.66
CA TYR A 54 -8.91 -0.87 -0.79
C TYR A 54 -10.16 -0.06 -1.17
N ASP A 55 -10.00 0.90 -2.09
CA ASP A 55 -11.13 1.53 -2.80
C ASP A 55 -11.57 0.60 -3.94
N ARG A 56 -12.66 -0.13 -3.71
CA ARG A 56 -13.24 -1.09 -4.65
C ARG A 56 -14.33 -0.50 -5.54
N ARG A 57 -14.51 0.82 -5.56
CA ARG A 57 -15.45 1.48 -6.49
C ARG A 57 -15.00 1.22 -7.94
N GLU A 58 -15.96 1.20 -8.86
CA GLU A 58 -15.67 0.89 -10.27
C GLU A 58 -14.61 1.85 -10.85
N GLY A 59 -13.64 1.30 -11.58
CA GLY A 59 -12.54 2.07 -12.17
C GLY A 59 -11.39 2.44 -11.22
N LYS A 60 -11.46 2.09 -9.93
CA LYS A 60 -10.40 2.35 -8.94
C LYS A 60 -9.28 1.32 -8.97
N ILE A 61 -8.73 1.11 -10.16
CA ILE A 61 -7.53 0.30 -10.38
C ILE A 61 -6.39 1.27 -10.66
N ALA A 62 -5.26 1.09 -10.00
CA ALA A 62 -4.05 1.86 -10.24
C ALA A 62 -2.88 0.97 -10.63
N ARG A 63 -2.00 1.56 -11.44
CA ARG A 63 -0.71 0.98 -11.77
C ARG A 63 0.33 1.54 -10.81
N TYR A 64 1.04 0.66 -10.12
CA TYR A 64 2.17 1.05 -9.28
C TYR A 64 3.46 0.41 -9.74
N LYS A 65 4.56 1.16 -9.70
CA LYS A 65 5.89 0.61 -9.93
C LYS A 65 6.39 -0.17 -8.72
N VAL A 66 7.10 -1.26 -8.97
CA VAL A 66 7.94 -1.92 -7.98
C VAL A 66 9.15 -1.03 -7.75
N ALA A 67 9.23 -0.46 -6.54
CA ALA A 67 10.28 0.45 -6.12
C ALA A 67 11.47 -0.32 -5.52
N ASP A 68 11.19 -1.40 -4.79
CA ASP A 68 12.22 -2.22 -4.15
C ASP A 68 11.78 -3.68 -3.99
N ILE A 69 12.75 -4.59 -3.84
CA ILE A 69 12.53 -6.00 -3.56
C ILE A 69 13.47 -6.42 -2.43
N GLU A 70 12.91 -6.81 -1.31
CA GLU A 70 13.63 -7.25 -0.11
C GLU A 70 13.49 -8.76 0.04
N ILE A 71 14.60 -9.44 0.37
CA ILE A 71 14.61 -10.86 0.71
C ILE A 71 14.96 -10.97 2.19
N ASP A 72 13.99 -11.39 3.00
CA ASP A 72 14.19 -11.61 4.43
C ASP A 72 14.91 -12.95 4.65
N LEU A 73 16.22 -12.86 4.91
CA LEU A 73 17.09 -13.99 5.22
C LEU A 73 17.17 -14.31 6.72
N ILE A 74 16.51 -13.52 7.57
CA ILE A 74 16.51 -13.67 9.03
C ILE A 74 15.38 -14.59 9.45
N THR A 75 14.19 -14.43 8.87
CA THR A 75 13.00 -15.22 9.20
C THR A 75 12.91 -16.49 8.36
N GLN A 76 12.28 -17.55 8.91
CA GLN A 76 11.98 -18.78 8.18
C GLN A 76 10.48 -19.11 8.24
N PRO A 77 9.83 -19.44 7.10
CA PRO A 77 10.41 -19.54 5.76
C PRO A 77 10.87 -18.19 5.20
N VAL A 78 11.82 -18.21 4.26
CA VAL A 78 12.31 -16.98 3.60
C VAL A 78 11.14 -16.27 2.92
N VAL A 79 10.94 -15.00 3.25
CA VAL A 79 9.89 -14.15 2.66
C VAL A 79 10.55 -13.16 1.70
N THR A 80 10.03 -13.05 0.48
CA THR A 80 10.43 -11.98 -0.44
C THR A 80 9.35 -10.91 -0.46
N ARG A 81 9.67 -9.72 0.05
CA ARG A 81 8.77 -8.56 0.04
C ARG A 81 9.02 -7.71 -1.20
N VAL A 82 7.93 -7.27 -1.81
CA VAL A 82 7.95 -6.40 -2.98
C VAL A 82 7.32 -5.08 -2.56
N TYR A 83 8.13 -4.02 -2.51
CA TYR A 83 7.67 -2.69 -2.14
C TYR A 83 7.25 -1.92 -3.39
N LEU A 84 5.99 -1.50 -3.40
CA LEU A 84 5.44 -0.60 -4.41
C LEU A 84 5.83 0.84 -4.10
N GLU A 85 5.79 1.71 -5.12
CA GLU A 85 6.00 3.14 -4.90
C GLU A 85 5.03 3.70 -3.84
N PRO A 86 5.49 4.57 -2.93
CA PRO A 86 4.70 5.03 -1.80
C PRO A 86 3.50 5.87 -2.26
N VAL A 87 2.44 5.87 -1.45
CA VAL A 87 1.25 6.69 -1.70
C VAL A 87 0.96 7.62 -0.52
N LYS A 88 0.31 8.74 -0.83
CA LYS A 88 -0.19 9.70 0.15
C LYS A 88 -1.71 9.69 0.14
N LEU A 89 -2.32 9.49 1.30
CA LEU A 89 -3.76 9.58 1.51
C LEU A 89 -4.05 10.79 2.40
N ILE A 90 -5.04 11.60 2.01
CA ILE A 90 -5.44 12.80 2.72
C ILE A 90 -6.71 12.47 3.51
N VAL A 91 -6.68 12.68 4.83
CA VAL A 91 -7.85 12.50 5.70
C VAL A 91 -8.83 13.65 5.46
N GLY A 92 -10.06 13.32 5.06
CA GLY A 92 -11.17 14.26 4.97
C GLY A 92 -11.97 14.37 6.27
N GLN A 93 -12.74 15.45 6.41
CA GLN A 93 -13.67 15.62 7.54
C GLN A 93 -14.71 14.50 7.65
N HIS A 94 -15.07 13.85 6.54
CA HIS A 94 -15.97 12.68 6.53
C HIS A 94 -15.32 11.38 7.00
N ASP A 95 -13.99 11.31 6.94
CA ASP A 95 -13.21 10.15 7.39
C ASP A 95 -12.91 10.24 8.88
N ILE A 96 -13.11 11.38 9.52
CA ILE A 96 -13.04 11.52 10.97
C ILE A 96 -14.49 11.47 11.43
N GLY A 97 -15.03 10.28 11.73
CA GLY A 97 -16.43 10.12 12.13
C GLY A 97 -16.86 11.22 13.10
N GLU A 98 -18.05 11.80 12.87
CA GLU A 98 -18.62 12.91 13.64
C GLU A 98 -18.30 12.77 15.14
N MET A 99 -17.43 13.63 15.66
CA MET A 99 -17.40 13.91 17.09
C MET A 99 -18.57 14.84 17.39
N ALA A 100 -19.77 14.27 17.57
CA ALA A 100 -20.93 14.93 18.14
C ALA A 100 -21.12 14.50 19.60
#